data_AF-A0A535XWD6-F1
#
_entry.id   AF-A0A535XWD6-F1
#
_cell.length_a   1.000
_cell.length_b   1.000
_cell.length_c   1.000
_cell.angle_alpha   90.00
_cell.angle_beta   90.00
_cell.angle_gamma   90.00
#
_symmetry.space_group_name_H-M   'P 1'
#
loop_
_entity.id
_entity.type
_entity.pdbx_description
1 polymer ?
#
loop_
_entity_poly.entity_id
_entity_poly.type
_entity_poly.pdbx_seq_one_letter_code
_entity_poly.pdbx_strand_id
1 'polypeptide(L)'
;MSRAGPSRRLATILFLDIVDSTRIAAELGDRRWRELLGRFREVVRAELKRHHGHEEDTAGDGFFATFAQPAQGLRAAVAIVRDVQEIGLDVRCGLHFGECESIEGRLGGIAVHTGARIMALGGAAEVLVTSTVRDLVAGGDTQLEDFGTHQLKGVPGSWQVWRLLKLDVSSLPAPLDPARAAEIRDSQHPAAERRRRTGVSGAIGQPGEDQSEHERHRAAASRQLWRRTSAALGIRG
;
A
#
# COMPACT_ATOMS: atom_id res chain seq x y z
N MET A 1 -38.17 -12.36 10.24
CA MET A 1 -37.13 -11.70 9.42
C MET A 1 -35.81 -12.41 9.72
N SER A 2 -35.27 -13.17 8.77
CA SER A 2 -34.03 -13.93 8.98
C SER A 2 -32.86 -12.95 9.12
N ARG A 3 -32.20 -12.91 10.29
CA ARG A 3 -30.88 -12.28 10.42
C ARG A 3 -29.90 -13.20 9.69
N ALA A 4 -29.72 -12.97 8.39
CA ALA A 4 -28.58 -13.55 7.69
C ALA A 4 -27.33 -13.14 8.47
N GLY A 5 -26.60 -14.11 9.01
CA GLY A 5 -25.29 -13.87 9.63
C GLY A 5 -24.34 -13.24 8.63
N PRO A 6 -23.21 -12.66 9.09
CA PRO A 6 -22.20 -12.11 8.18
C PRO A 6 -21.82 -13.16 7.13
N SER A 7 -21.82 -12.77 5.86
CA SER A 7 -21.41 -13.68 4.78
C SER A 7 -19.90 -13.87 4.83
N ARG A 8 -19.45 -15.12 4.70
CA ARG A 8 -18.03 -15.47 4.73
C ARG A 8 -17.57 -15.91 3.35
N ARG A 9 -16.34 -15.54 2.98
CA ARG A 9 -15.69 -16.01 1.75
C ARG A 9 -14.19 -16.15 1.94
N LEU A 10 -13.60 -17.13 1.26
CA LEU A 10 -12.15 -17.19 1.10
C LEU A 10 -11.72 -16.15 0.07
N ALA A 11 -10.65 -15.43 0.36
CA ALA A 11 -10.07 -14.45 -0.55
C ALA A 11 -8.56 -14.36 -0.36
N THR A 12 -7.87 -14.01 -1.44
CA THR A 12 -6.52 -13.44 -1.35
C THR A 12 -6.67 -11.96 -1.05
N ILE A 13 -5.94 -11.48 -0.06
CA ILE A 13 -5.91 -10.09 0.34
C ILE A 13 -4.54 -9.53 -0.02
N LEU A 14 -4.53 -8.36 -0.65
CA LEU A 14 -3.36 -7.55 -0.92
C LEU A 14 -3.47 -6.25 -0.14
N PHE A 15 -2.46 -5.96 0.66
CA PHE A 15 -2.19 -4.63 1.18
C PHE A 15 -0.95 -4.06 0.54
N LEU A 16 -0.97 -2.78 0.21
CA LEU A 16 0.21 -2.04 -0.21
C LEU A 16 0.17 -0.62 0.32
N ASP A 17 1.35 -0.04 0.49
CA ASP A 17 1.52 1.35 0.92
C ASP A 17 2.80 1.95 0.33
N ILE A 18 2.79 3.26 0.10
CA ILE A 18 3.96 4.01 -0.38
C ILE A 18 5.02 4.03 0.73
N VAL A 19 6.26 3.76 0.36
CA VAL A 19 7.41 3.91 1.26
C VAL A 19 7.78 5.39 1.38
N ASP A 20 8.07 5.84 2.60
CA ASP A 20 8.46 7.22 2.91
C ASP A 20 7.46 8.31 2.48
N SER A 21 6.19 7.96 2.29
CA SER A 21 5.15 8.86 1.79
C SER A 21 5.06 10.20 2.53
N THR A 22 5.18 10.19 3.86
CA THR A 22 5.12 11.41 4.69
C THR A 22 6.32 12.32 4.42
N ARG A 23 7.52 11.75 4.26
CA ARG A 23 8.73 12.50 3.92
C ARG A 23 8.61 13.08 2.51
N ILE A 24 8.18 12.27 1.55
CA ILE A 24 7.98 12.68 0.15
C ILE A 24 6.92 13.80 0.06
N ALA A 25 5.82 13.68 0.79
CA ALA A 25 4.78 14.70 0.85
C ALA A 25 5.32 16.05 1.38
N ALA A 26 6.11 16.02 2.46
CA ALA A 26 6.73 17.21 3.04
C ALA A 26 7.74 17.87 2.07
N GLU A 27 8.52 17.08 1.33
CA GLU A 27 9.48 17.58 0.35
C GLU A 27 8.81 18.20 -0.89
N LEU A 28 7.72 17.60 -1.37
CA LEU A 28 7.02 18.04 -2.57
C LEU A 28 6.05 19.21 -2.31
N GLY A 29 5.51 19.28 -1.09
CA GLY A 29 4.38 20.12 -0.74
C GLY A 29 3.04 19.57 -1.26
N ASP A 30 1.96 20.01 -0.62
CA ASP A 30 0.60 19.48 -0.76
C ASP A 30 0.09 19.30 -2.19
N ARG A 31 0.37 20.27 -3.07
CA ARG A 31 -0.15 20.27 -4.44
C ARG A 31 0.49 19.16 -5.27
N ARG A 32 1.83 19.14 -5.31
CA ARG A 32 2.61 18.15 -6.05
C ARG A 32 2.41 16.75 -5.47
N TRP A 33 2.29 16.65 -4.14
CA TRP A 33 1.95 15.39 -3.50
C TRP A 33 0.58 14.86 -3.94
N ARG A 34 -0.45 15.72 -4.00
CA ARG A 34 -1.79 15.33 -4.45
C ARG A 34 -1.80 14.85 -5.90
N GLU A 35 -1.05 15.51 -6.78
CA GLU A 35 -0.89 15.12 -8.18
C GLU A 35 -0.18 13.76 -8.31
N LEU A 36 0.93 13.57 -7.58
CA LEU A 36 1.65 12.30 -7.54
C LEU A 36 0.79 11.16 -7.00
N LEU A 37 0.04 11.41 -5.92
CA LEU A 37 -0.88 10.44 -5.32
C LEU A 37 -2.03 10.09 -6.27
N GLY A 38 -2.49 11.04 -7.09
CA GLY A 38 -3.46 10.78 -8.16
C GLY A 38 -2.92 9.76 -9.18
N ARG A 39 -1.72 10.01 -9.71
CA ARG A 39 -1.06 9.11 -10.67
C ARG A 39 -0.78 7.74 -10.06
N PHE A 40 -0.32 7.69 -8.81
CA PHE A 40 -0.12 6.44 -8.08
C PHE A 40 -1.41 5.61 -8.03
N ARG A 41 -2.54 6.22 -7.68
CA ARG A 41 -3.84 5.52 -7.64
C ARG A 41 -4.29 5.04 -9.01
N GLU A 42 -4.02 5.79 -10.07
CA GLU A 42 -4.31 5.38 -11.45
C GLU A 42 -3.50 4.14 -11.84
N VAL A 43 -2.19 4.13 -11.58
CA VAL A 43 -1.30 2.98 -11.81
C VAL A 43 -1.79 1.75 -11.05
N VAL A 44 -2.03 1.88 -9.74
CA VAL A 44 -2.50 0.75 -8.92
C VAL A 44 -3.83 0.21 -9.43
N ARG A 45 -4.81 1.07 -9.72
CA ARG A 45 -6.13 0.62 -10.22
C ARG A 45 -6.05 -0.05 -11.58
N ALA A 46 -5.17 0.41 -12.46
CA ALA A 46 -4.93 -0.23 -13.75
C ALA A 46 -4.44 -1.68 -13.56
N GLU A 47 -3.47 -1.89 -12.67
CA GLU A 47 -2.91 -3.21 -12.40
C GLU A 47 -3.88 -4.12 -11.62
N LEU A 48 -4.63 -3.58 -10.65
CA LEU A 48 -5.71 -4.33 -10.01
C LEU A 48 -6.72 -4.82 -11.05
N LYS A 49 -7.20 -3.94 -11.94
CA LYS A 49 -8.15 -4.31 -12.99
C LYS A 49 -7.56 -5.36 -13.94
N ARG A 50 -6.32 -5.18 -14.38
CA ARG A 50 -5.60 -6.09 -15.28
C ARG A 50 -5.51 -7.51 -14.72
N HIS A 51 -5.34 -7.62 -13.40
CA HIS A 51 -5.15 -8.88 -12.71
C HIS A 51 -6.39 -9.39 -11.97
N HIS A 52 -7.58 -8.87 -12.31
CA HIS A 52 -8.87 -9.28 -11.72
C HIS A 52 -8.98 -9.06 -10.20
N GLY A 53 -8.30 -8.03 -9.70
CA GLY A 53 -8.42 -7.54 -8.34
C GLY A 53 -9.63 -6.65 -8.13
N HIS A 54 -10.17 -6.68 -6.91
CA HIS A 54 -11.21 -5.77 -6.45
C HIS A 54 -10.63 -4.84 -5.40
N GLU A 55 -10.69 -3.53 -5.63
CA GLU A 55 -10.36 -2.52 -4.62
C GLU A 55 -11.47 -2.53 -3.55
N GLU A 56 -11.11 -2.83 -2.30
CA GLU A 56 -12.04 -2.84 -1.17
C GLU A 56 -12.03 -1.49 -0.44
N ASP A 57 -10.83 -0.92 -0.25
CA ASP A 57 -10.65 0.36 0.42
C ASP A 57 -9.36 1.06 -0.01
N THR A 58 -9.35 2.38 0.08
CA THR A 58 -8.16 3.24 -0.05
C THR A 58 -8.07 4.16 1.15
N ALA A 59 -7.01 4.00 1.95
CA ALA A 59 -6.77 4.83 3.12
C ALA A 59 -5.49 5.63 2.93
N GLY A 60 -5.64 6.91 2.56
CA GLY A 60 -4.53 7.82 2.32
C GLY A 60 -3.72 7.42 1.08
N ASP A 61 -2.55 6.87 1.33
CA ASP A 61 -1.48 6.45 0.41
C ASP A 61 -1.40 4.92 0.21
N GLY A 62 -2.23 4.15 0.93
CA GLY A 62 -2.30 2.70 0.79
C GLY A 62 -3.54 2.19 0.07
N PHE A 63 -3.47 0.93 -0.35
CA PHE A 63 -4.59 0.17 -0.93
C PHE A 63 -4.84 -1.13 -0.15
N PHE A 64 -6.12 -1.48 -0.03
CA PHE A 64 -6.59 -2.82 0.31
C PHE A 64 -7.41 -3.36 -0.85
N ALA A 65 -6.95 -4.48 -1.41
CA ALA A 65 -7.63 -5.16 -2.50
C ALA A 65 -7.78 -6.66 -2.23
N THR A 66 -8.74 -7.29 -2.91
CA THR A 66 -8.90 -8.74 -2.89
C THR A 66 -8.83 -9.37 -4.27
N PHE A 67 -8.44 -10.65 -4.30
CA PHE A 67 -8.39 -11.49 -5.49
C PHE A 67 -8.99 -12.86 -5.17
N ALA A 68 -9.54 -13.52 -6.19
CA ALA A 68 -10.03 -14.89 -6.05
C ALA A 68 -8.87 -15.88 -5.84
N GLN A 69 -7.73 -15.66 -6.51
CA GLN A 69 -6.59 -16.58 -6.50
C GLN A 69 -5.29 -15.89 -6.04
N PRO A 70 -4.44 -16.56 -5.24
CA PRO A 70 -3.18 -15.98 -4.78
C PRO A 70 -2.25 -15.57 -5.92
N ALA A 71 -2.17 -16.36 -6.98
CA ALA A 71 -1.35 -16.06 -8.15
C ALA A 71 -1.76 -14.75 -8.86
N GLN A 72 -3.05 -14.39 -8.85
CA GLN A 72 -3.52 -13.11 -9.38
C GLN A 72 -3.01 -11.94 -8.55
N GLY A 73 -3.11 -12.06 -7.22
CA GLY A 73 -2.60 -11.06 -6.28
C GLY A 73 -1.09 -10.86 -6.40
N LEU A 74 -0.31 -11.95 -6.55
CA LEU A 74 1.14 -11.85 -6.71
C LEU A 74 1.51 -11.15 -8.02
N ARG A 75 0.86 -11.49 -9.13
CA ARG A 75 1.11 -10.80 -10.42
C ARG A 75 0.78 -9.32 -10.35
N ALA A 76 -0.35 -8.97 -9.72
CA ALA A 76 -0.71 -7.59 -9.48
C ALA A 76 0.35 -6.87 -8.64
N ALA A 77 0.80 -7.47 -7.54
CA ALA A 77 1.80 -6.88 -6.65
C ALA A 77 3.14 -6.64 -7.37
N VAL A 78 3.62 -7.60 -8.17
CA VAL A 78 4.84 -7.45 -8.97
C VAL A 78 4.71 -6.34 -10.01
N ALA A 79 3.59 -6.29 -10.72
CA ALA A 79 3.34 -5.25 -11.71
C ALA A 79 3.26 -3.86 -11.06
N ILE A 80 2.54 -3.73 -9.94
CA ILE A 80 2.44 -2.48 -9.18
C ILE A 80 3.82 -2.02 -8.73
N VAL A 81 4.63 -2.89 -8.12
CA VAL A 81 5.99 -2.54 -7.65
C VAL A 81 6.84 -1.99 -8.78
N ARG A 82 6.76 -2.58 -9.98
CA ARG A 82 7.49 -2.09 -11.16
C ARG A 82 6.95 -0.75 -11.65
N ASP A 83 5.65 -0.65 -11.86
CA ASP A 83 5.05 0.47 -12.60
C ASP A 83 5.02 1.74 -11.74
N VAL A 84 4.96 1.63 -10.41
CA VAL A 84 5.05 2.80 -9.51
C VAL A 84 6.47 3.38 -9.44
N GLN A 85 7.51 2.61 -9.77
CA GLN A 85 8.87 3.15 -9.86
C GLN A 85 9.03 4.12 -11.04
N GLU A 86 8.22 3.98 -12.10
CA GLU A 86 8.21 4.90 -13.24
C GLU A 86 7.73 6.32 -12.88
N ILE A 87 7.02 6.45 -11.76
CA ILE A 87 6.61 7.74 -11.18
C ILE A 87 7.46 8.14 -9.96
N GLY A 88 8.57 7.43 -9.72
CA GLY A 88 9.56 7.74 -8.69
C GLY A 88 9.07 7.43 -7.28
N LEU A 89 8.27 6.37 -7.12
CA LEU A 89 7.83 5.85 -5.83
C LEU A 89 8.26 4.40 -5.66
N ASP A 90 8.57 4.02 -4.42
CA ASP A 90 8.59 2.62 -4.01
C ASP A 90 7.35 2.33 -3.17
N VAL A 91 6.85 1.11 -3.29
CA VAL A 91 5.81 0.56 -2.41
C VAL A 91 6.33 -0.66 -1.68
N ARG A 92 5.64 -1.01 -0.60
CA ARG A 92 5.75 -2.32 0.06
C ARG A 92 4.41 -3.03 -0.02
N CYS A 93 4.43 -4.34 -0.23
CA CYS A 93 3.24 -5.15 -0.44
C CYS A 93 3.22 -6.34 0.53
N GLY A 94 2.02 -6.72 0.96
CA GLY A 94 1.79 -7.90 1.79
C GLY A 94 0.57 -8.68 1.32
N LEU A 95 0.71 -10.01 1.19
CA LEU A 95 -0.37 -10.89 0.79
C LEU A 95 -0.66 -11.98 1.82
N HIS A 96 -1.95 -12.24 1.98
CA HIS A 96 -2.45 -13.37 2.76
C HIS A 96 -3.67 -13.98 2.06
N PHE A 97 -3.89 -15.27 2.26
CA PHE A 97 -5.09 -15.96 1.83
C PHE A 97 -5.80 -16.53 3.05
N GLY A 98 -7.07 -16.19 3.23
CA GLY A 98 -7.83 -16.62 4.38
C GLY A 98 -9.33 -16.33 4.25
N GLU A 99 -10.08 -16.72 5.27
CA GLU A 99 -11.50 -16.44 5.37
C GLU A 99 -11.72 -14.98 5.82
N CYS A 100 -12.52 -14.27 5.04
CA CYS A 100 -12.95 -12.90 5.32
C CYS A 100 -14.45 -12.89 5.61
N GLU A 101 -14.86 -12.00 6.51
CA GLU A 101 -16.26 -11.77 6.83
C GLU A 101 -16.72 -10.46 6.19
N SER A 102 -17.91 -10.45 5.60
CA SER A 102 -18.57 -9.23 5.17
C SER A 102 -19.40 -8.66 6.32
N ILE A 103 -19.02 -7.48 6.79
CA ILE A 103 -19.65 -6.74 7.87
C ILE A 103 -20.08 -5.39 7.29
N GLU A 104 -21.40 -5.16 7.21
CA GLU A 104 -21.98 -3.93 6.66
C GLU A 104 -21.46 -3.58 5.25
N GLY A 105 -21.20 -4.60 4.43
CA GLY A 105 -20.69 -4.44 3.06
C GLY A 105 -19.18 -4.17 2.97
N ARG A 106 -18.44 -4.23 4.09
CA ARG A 106 -16.99 -4.14 4.14
C ARG A 106 -16.38 -5.48 4.53
N LEU A 107 -15.21 -5.79 4.00
CA LEU A 107 -14.47 -6.96 4.45
C LEU A 107 -13.74 -6.73 5.77
N GLY A 108 -13.87 -7.69 6.66
CA GLY A 108 -13.20 -7.76 7.95
C GLY A 108 -12.75 -9.17 8.30
N GLY A 109 -12.33 -9.33 9.55
CA GLY A 109 -11.85 -10.59 10.09
C GLY A 109 -10.32 -10.67 10.17
N ILE A 110 -9.84 -11.76 10.80
CA ILE A 110 -8.43 -11.93 11.13
C ILE A 110 -7.53 -12.00 9.89
N ALA A 111 -8.04 -12.48 8.76
CA ALA A 111 -7.31 -12.56 7.50
C ALA A 111 -6.91 -11.16 7.00
N VAL A 112 -7.84 -10.18 7.07
CA VAL A 112 -7.59 -8.79 6.68
C VAL A 112 -6.45 -8.19 7.49
N HIS A 113 -6.40 -8.47 8.78
CA HIS A 113 -5.31 -8.00 9.63
C HIS A 113 -4.00 -8.71 9.42
N THR A 114 -4.04 -10.00 9.18
CA THR A 114 -2.84 -10.75 8.84
C THR A 114 -2.19 -10.13 7.60
N GLY A 115 -2.95 -9.88 6.53
CA GLY A 115 -2.42 -9.24 5.32
C GLY A 115 -1.76 -7.88 5.57
N ALA A 116 -2.41 -7.02 6.35
CA ALA A 116 -1.86 -5.71 6.67
C ALA A 116 -0.61 -5.77 7.56
N ARG A 117 -0.55 -6.72 8.49
CA ARG A 117 0.63 -6.93 9.33
C ARG A 117 1.80 -7.50 8.55
N ILE A 118 1.53 -8.36 7.56
CA ILE A 118 2.54 -8.87 6.65
C ILE A 118 3.12 -7.74 5.79
N MET A 119 2.28 -6.87 5.22
CA MET A 119 2.75 -5.70 4.46
C MET A 119 3.64 -4.79 5.32
N ALA A 120 3.27 -4.58 6.59
CA ALA A 120 3.99 -3.70 7.50
C ALA A 120 5.40 -4.20 7.87
N LEU A 121 5.73 -5.47 7.62
CA LEU A 121 7.08 -6.00 7.80
C LEU A 121 8.01 -5.69 6.60
N GLY A 122 7.44 -5.35 5.45
CA GLY A 122 8.17 -5.18 4.19
C GLY A 122 8.85 -3.81 4.05
N GLY A 123 9.95 -3.80 3.31
CA GLY A 123 10.66 -2.61 2.85
C GLY A 123 10.25 -2.17 1.44
N ALA A 124 11.01 -1.20 0.90
CA ALA A 124 10.84 -0.71 -0.47
C ALA A 124 10.98 -1.84 -1.50
N ALA A 125 10.09 -1.83 -2.49
CA ALA A 125 10.02 -2.82 -3.57
C ALA A 125 9.87 -4.27 -3.09
N GLU A 126 9.42 -4.51 -1.86
CA GLU A 126 9.23 -5.86 -1.33
C GLU A 126 7.78 -6.33 -1.43
N VAL A 127 7.62 -7.61 -1.73
CA VAL A 127 6.34 -8.33 -1.65
C VAL A 127 6.50 -9.47 -0.66
N LEU A 128 5.85 -9.36 0.49
CA LEU A 128 5.85 -10.39 1.53
C LEU A 128 4.56 -11.19 1.53
N VAL A 129 4.65 -12.47 1.86
CA VAL A 129 3.50 -13.38 1.85
C VAL A 129 3.51 -14.33 3.04
N THR A 130 2.32 -14.76 3.46
CA THR A 130 2.18 -15.86 4.44
C THR A 130 2.47 -17.23 3.84
N SER A 131 2.77 -18.22 4.68
CA SER A 131 2.94 -19.62 4.26
C SER A 131 1.71 -20.18 3.52
N THR A 132 0.48 -19.76 3.87
CA THR A 132 -0.74 -20.15 3.14
C THR A 132 -0.69 -19.74 1.68
N VAL A 133 -0.16 -18.55 1.37
CA VAL A 133 0.00 -18.09 -0.02
C VAL A 133 1.09 -18.89 -0.71
N ARG A 134 2.25 -19.11 -0.06
CA ARG A 134 3.35 -19.95 -0.57
C ARG A 134 2.83 -21.33 -0.99
N ASP A 135 2.05 -21.98 -0.13
CA ASP A 135 1.58 -23.34 -0.37
C ASP A 135 0.58 -23.42 -1.52
N LEU A 136 -0.28 -22.40 -1.67
CA LEU A 136 -1.27 -22.34 -2.74
C LEU A 136 -0.69 -22.00 -4.11
N VAL A 137 0.54 -21.46 -4.17
CA VAL A 137 1.25 -21.17 -5.43
C VAL A 137 2.40 -22.15 -5.68
N ALA A 138 2.56 -23.16 -4.82
CA ALA A 138 3.54 -24.22 -5.00
C ALA A 138 3.31 -24.95 -6.33
N GLY A 139 4.38 -25.25 -7.05
CA GLY A 139 4.33 -25.87 -8.38
C GLY A 139 4.15 -24.89 -9.54
N GLY A 140 3.97 -23.59 -9.27
CA GLY A 140 4.11 -22.53 -10.27
C GLY A 140 5.53 -22.00 -10.37
N ASP A 141 5.76 -21.08 -11.32
CA ASP A 141 7.03 -20.37 -11.52
C ASP A 141 7.23 -19.25 -10.49
N THR A 142 7.15 -19.57 -9.19
CA THR A 142 7.28 -18.60 -8.10
C THR A 142 8.49 -18.94 -7.24
N GLN A 143 9.41 -17.98 -7.07
CA GLN A 143 10.55 -18.11 -6.17
C GLN A 143 10.33 -17.26 -4.92
N LEU A 144 10.29 -17.93 -3.78
CA LEU A 144 10.09 -17.35 -2.46
C LEU A 144 11.29 -17.70 -1.60
N GLU A 145 11.77 -16.74 -0.81
CA GLU A 145 12.77 -16.97 0.22
C GLU A 145 12.17 -16.83 1.62
N ASP A 146 12.76 -17.55 2.57
CA ASP A 146 12.39 -17.50 3.98
C ASP A 146 12.69 -16.10 4.55
N PHE A 147 11.67 -15.44 5.09
CA PHE A 147 11.77 -14.12 5.74
C PHE A 147 11.62 -14.20 7.28
N GLY A 148 11.77 -15.39 7.82
CA GLY A 148 11.68 -15.69 9.24
C GLY A 148 10.26 -15.82 9.78
N THR A 149 10.20 -16.21 11.05
CA THR A 149 8.97 -16.31 11.83
C THR A 149 8.74 -15.03 12.64
N HIS A 150 7.52 -14.50 12.57
CA HIS A 150 7.13 -13.24 13.20
C HIS A 150 5.90 -13.41 14.10
N GLN A 151 5.85 -12.63 15.17
CA GLN A 151 4.66 -12.44 16.00
C GLN A 151 3.93 -11.19 15.52
N LEU A 152 2.73 -11.36 14.98
CA LEU A 152 1.98 -10.27 14.38
C LEU A 152 1.05 -9.66 15.42
N LYS A 153 1.20 -8.35 15.69
CA LYS A 153 0.39 -7.66 16.71
C LYS A 153 -1.12 -7.83 16.46
N GLY A 154 -1.81 -8.40 17.46
CA GLY A 154 -3.26 -8.63 17.44
C GLY A 154 -3.68 -9.83 16.59
N VAL A 155 -2.74 -10.66 16.15
CA VAL A 155 -3.01 -11.91 15.42
C VAL A 155 -2.38 -13.07 16.21
N PRO A 156 -3.17 -14.03 16.68
CA PRO A 156 -2.64 -15.16 17.44
C PRO A 156 -1.62 -15.99 16.66
N GLY A 157 -0.65 -16.54 17.39
CA GLY A 157 0.33 -17.50 16.85
C GLY A 157 1.58 -16.87 16.22
N SER A 158 2.52 -17.75 15.89
CA SER A 158 3.73 -17.42 15.14
C SER A 158 3.49 -17.60 13.65
N TRP A 159 3.92 -16.65 12.84
CA TRP A 159 3.69 -16.63 11.40
C TRP A 159 5.00 -16.68 10.64
N GLN A 160 5.22 -17.76 9.90
CA GLN A 160 6.32 -17.86 8.96
C GLN A 160 6.01 -17.02 7.70
N VAL A 161 6.90 -16.10 7.40
CA VAL A 161 6.78 -15.12 6.30
C VAL A 161 7.78 -15.47 5.20
N TRP A 162 7.40 -15.14 3.97
CA TRP A 162 8.21 -15.38 2.77
C TRP A 162 8.31 -14.12 1.94
N ARG A 163 9.49 -13.84 1.41
CA ARG A 163 9.72 -12.74 0.46
C ARG A 163 9.68 -13.28 -0.96
N LEU A 164 8.93 -12.63 -1.84
CA LEU A 164 8.91 -12.93 -3.26
C LEU A 164 10.18 -12.39 -3.93
N LEU A 165 10.91 -13.27 -4.61
CA LEU A 165 12.09 -12.92 -5.40
C LEU A 165 11.78 -12.85 -6.90
N LYS A 166 10.98 -13.80 -7.38
CA LYS A 166 10.66 -13.95 -8.80
C LYS A 166 9.27 -14.55 -8.98
N LEU A 167 8.57 -14.10 -10.00
CA LEU A 167 7.29 -14.65 -10.45
C LEU A 167 7.27 -14.74 -11.98
N ASP A 168 6.93 -15.91 -12.50
CA ASP A 168 7.00 -16.25 -13.92
C ASP A 168 8.41 -15.94 -14.48
N VAL A 169 8.51 -15.05 -15.46
CA VAL A 169 9.77 -14.57 -16.03
C VAL A 169 10.30 -13.30 -15.36
N SER A 170 9.55 -12.70 -14.43
CA SER A 170 9.84 -11.38 -13.87
C SER A 170 10.46 -11.46 -12.47
N SER A 171 11.62 -10.85 -12.27
CA SER A 171 12.13 -10.53 -10.93
C SER A 171 11.54 -9.21 -10.45
N LEU A 172 11.45 -9.03 -9.14
CA LEU A 172 11.14 -7.70 -8.59
C LEU A 172 12.31 -6.74 -8.86
N PRO A 173 12.05 -5.47 -9.16
CA PRO A 173 13.10 -4.47 -9.26
C PRO A 173 13.73 -4.24 -7.88
N ALA A 174 14.98 -3.77 -7.87
CA ALA A 174 15.59 -3.27 -6.65
C ALA A 174 14.90 -1.96 -6.20
N PRO A 175 14.95 -1.61 -4.90
CA PRO A 175 14.51 -0.29 -4.43
C PRO A 175 15.15 0.85 -5.22
N LEU A 176 14.41 1.93 -5.42
CA LEU A 176 14.94 3.11 -6.09
C LEU A 176 16.00 3.79 -5.23
N ASP A 177 17.09 4.21 -5.87
CA ASP A 177 17.99 5.19 -5.26
C ASP A 177 17.21 6.50 -4.97
N PRO A 178 17.34 7.10 -3.76
CA PRO A 178 16.58 8.29 -3.39
C PRO A 178 16.78 9.49 -4.32
N ALA A 179 18.00 9.70 -4.85
CA ALA A 179 18.27 10.80 -5.77
C ALA A 179 17.60 10.52 -7.12
N ARG A 180 17.71 9.29 -7.62
CA ARG A 180 17.03 8.89 -8.85
C ARG A 180 15.51 9.00 -8.74
N ALA A 181 14.93 8.60 -7.60
CA ALA A 181 13.50 8.71 -7.36
C ALA A 181 13.05 10.19 -7.39
N ALA A 182 13.83 11.10 -6.81
CA ALA A 182 13.56 12.54 -6.86
C ALA A 182 13.60 13.11 -8.28
N GLU A 183 14.61 12.73 -9.08
CA GLU A 183 14.71 13.12 -10.49
C GLU A 183 13.49 12.69 -11.31
N ILE A 184 13.03 11.45 -11.13
CA ILE A 184 11.83 10.95 -11.82
C ILE A 184 10.62 11.82 -11.45
N ARG A 185 10.38 12.06 -10.16
CA ARG A 185 9.25 12.89 -9.68
C ARG A 185 9.29 14.32 -10.23
N ASP A 186 10.48 14.90 -10.36
CA ASP A 186 10.69 16.23 -10.94
C ASP A 186 10.47 16.25 -12.46
N SER A 187 10.98 15.25 -13.19
CA SER A 187 10.79 15.15 -14.65
C SER A 187 9.32 15.00 -15.07
N GLN A 188 8.54 14.35 -14.20
CA GLN A 188 7.10 14.14 -14.34
C GLN A 188 6.28 15.44 -14.16
N HIS A 189 6.92 16.54 -13.72
CA HIS A 189 6.36 17.89 -13.56
C HIS A 189 7.35 18.94 -14.09
N PRO A 190 7.47 19.14 -15.41
CA PRO A 190 8.45 20.06 -15.97
C PRO A 190 8.22 21.51 -15.47
N ALA A 191 9.34 22.21 -15.32
CA ALA A 191 9.58 23.46 -14.61
C ALA A 191 8.82 24.74 -15.04
N ALA A 192 7.58 24.64 -15.54
CA ALA A 192 6.73 25.79 -15.80
C ALA A 192 6.43 26.62 -14.52
N GLU A 193 6.64 26.03 -13.34
CA GLU A 193 6.40 26.66 -12.04
C GLU A 193 7.66 27.24 -11.36
N ARG A 194 8.88 26.89 -11.82
CA ARG A 194 10.13 27.48 -11.30
C ARG A 194 10.27 28.97 -11.65
N ARG A 195 9.66 29.42 -12.76
CA ARG A 195 9.72 30.83 -13.22
C ARG A 195 8.88 31.81 -12.40
N ARG A 196 7.93 31.36 -11.56
CA ARG A 196 7.09 32.25 -10.75
C ARG A 196 7.70 32.67 -9.42
N ARG A 197 8.84 32.08 -9.01
CA ARG A 197 9.53 32.42 -7.75
C ARG A 197 10.57 33.54 -7.87
N THR A 198 10.99 33.91 -9.08
CA THR A 198 12.03 34.94 -9.30
C THR A 198 11.48 36.31 -9.66
N GLY A 199 10.18 36.58 -9.48
CA GLY A 199 9.63 37.89 -9.80
C GLY A 199 8.31 38.20 -9.10
N VAL A 200 8.37 38.56 -7.82
CA VAL A 200 7.65 39.72 -7.24
C VAL A 200 8.45 40.18 -6.02
N SER A 201 9.04 41.37 -6.15
CA SER A 201 9.50 42.18 -5.02
C SER A 201 8.30 42.96 -4.48
N GLY A 202 8.10 42.93 -3.16
CA GLY A 202 7.31 43.90 -2.41
C GLY A 202 5.89 43.46 -2.04
N ALA A 203 5.67 43.15 -0.75
CA ALA A 203 4.73 43.84 0.13
C ALA A 203 4.58 43.10 1.47
N ILE A 204 4.55 43.89 2.54
CA ILE A 204 4.40 43.51 3.94
C ILE A 204 2.98 42.98 4.21
N GLY A 205 2.85 41.91 5.00
CA GLY A 205 1.58 41.40 5.53
C GLY A 205 1.79 40.30 6.59
N GLN A 206 1.14 40.45 7.74
CA GLN A 206 1.30 39.72 9.02
C GLN A 206 0.74 38.26 9.03
N PRO A 207 0.93 37.47 10.13
CA PRO A 207 1.16 36.02 10.07
C PRO A 207 -0.12 35.18 9.96
N GLY A 208 -0.07 34.14 9.12
CA GLY A 208 -1.10 33.12 8.97
C GLY A 208 -0.78 31.87 9.79
N GLU A 209 -1.81 31.36 10.45
CA GLU A 209 -1.88 30.26 11.42
C GLU A 209 -1.09 28.99 11.07
N ASP A 210 -0.68 28.31 12.14
CA ASP A 210 0.10 27.08 12.21
C ASP A 210 -0.51 25.92 11.39
N GLN A 211 -0.08 25.79 10.14
CA GLN A 211 -0.42 24.66 9.24
C GLN A 211 0.38 23.39 9.55
N SER A 212 1.38 23.48 10.44
CA SER A 212 2.25 22.34 10.79
C SER A 212 1.53 21.30 11.66
N GLU A 213 0.43 21.68 12.33
CA GLU A 213 -0.38 20.81 13.17
C GLU A 213 -1.40 19.99 12.35
N HIS A 214 -1.95 20.59 11.29
CA HIS A 214 -2.91 19.93 10.37
C HIS A 214 -2.27 18.79 9.56
N GLU A 215 -0.99 18.90 9.23
CA GLU A 215 -0.24 17.89 8.48
C GLU A 215 0.21 16.72 9.36
N ARG A 216 0.61 16.99 10.62
CA ARG A 216 0.83 15.94 11.64
C ARG A 216 -0.47 15.19 11.93
N HIS A 217 -1.60 15.90 11.96
CA HIS A 217 -2.92 15.30 12.12
C HIS A 217 -3.33 14.40 10.94
N ARG A 218 -2.83 14.58 9.71
CA ARG A 218 -3.21 13.75 8.55
C ARG A 218 -2.41 12.46 8.40
N ALA A 219 -1.10 12.48 8.65
CA ALA A 219 -0.29 11.26 8.73
C ALA A 219 -0.61 10.45 10.01
N ALA A 220 -0.92 11.14 11.11
CA ALA A 220 -1.54 10.52 12.28
C ALA A 220 -2.94 10.00 11.95
N ALA A 221 -3.73 10.69 11.12
CA ALA A 221 -5.03 10.22 10.66
C ALA A 221 -4.94 8.95 9.81
N SER A 222 -3.91 8.69 9.01
CA SER A 222 -3.75 7.35 8.38
C SER A 222 -3.53 6.26 9.43
N ARG A 223 -2.73 6.53 10.48
CA ARG A 223 -2.52 5.60 11.61
C ARG A 223 -3.73 5.49 12.56
N GLN A 224 -4.54 6.54 12.66
CA GLN A 224 -5.70 6.67 13.56
C GLN A 224 -6.99 6.24 12.86
N LEU A 225 -7.08 6.39 11.55
CA LEU A 225 -8.09 5.76 10.68
C LEU A 225 -7.79 4.27 10.57
N TRP A 226 -6.53 3.83 10.52
CA TRP A 226 -6.16 2.41 10.72
C TRP A 226 -6.62 1.87 12.08
N ARG A 227 -6.53 2.68 13.15
CA ARG A 227 -7.13 2.35 14.47
C ARG A 227 -8.66 2.39 14.46
N ARG A 228 -9.30 3.21 13.60
CA ARG A 228 -10.77 3.31 13.47
C ARG A 228 -11.35 2.25 12.54
N THR A 229 -10.67 1.81 11.49
CA THR A 229 -11.00 0.61 10.72
C THR A 229 -10.77 -0.62 11.58
N SER A 230 -9.70 -0.68 12.39
CA SER A 230 -9.56 -1.70 13.45
C SER A 230 -10.73 -1.64 14.45
N ALA A 231 -11.17 -0.46 14.89
CA ALA A 231 -12.30 -0.32 15.83
C ALA A 231 -13.68 -0.60 15.22
N ALA A 232 -13.88 -0.34 13.93
CA ALA A 232 -15.13 -0.58 13.20
C ALA A 232 -15.25 -2.03 12.70
N LEU A 233 -14.12 -2.72 12.47
CA LEU A 233 -14.07 -4.13 12.05
C LEU A 233 -13.98 -5.09 13.25
N GLY A 234 -14.05 -4.59 14.51
CA GLY A 234 -14.07 -5.43 15.72
C GLY A 234 -12.71 -5.89 16.24
N ILE A 235 -11.62 -5.25 15.85
CA ILE A 235 -10.26 -5.66 16.22
C ILE A 235 -9.70 -4.70 17.27
N ARG A 236 -9.76 -5.15 18.52
CA ARG A 236 -8.93 -4.62 19.61
C ARG A 236 -8.25 -5.79 20.33
N GLY A 237 -6.98 -5.56 20.70
CA GLY A 237 -6.26 -6.32 21.74
C GLY A 237 -5.47 -7.49 21.22
#